data_AF-A0A0S8C9K0-F1
#
_entry.id   AF-A0A0S8C9K0-F1
#
_cell.length_a   1.000
_cell.length_b   1.000
_cell.length_c   1.000
_cell.angle_alpha   90.00
_cell.angle_beta   90.00
_cell.angle_gamma   90.00
#
_symmetry.space_group_name_H-M   'P 1'
#
loop_
_entity.id
_entity.type
_entity.pdbx_description
1 polymer ?
#
loop_
_entity_poly.entity_id
_entity_poly.type
_entity_poly.pdbx_seq_one_letter_code
_entity_poly.pdbx_strand_id
1 'polypeptide(L)'
;MTLIGNPMAQPIPTFTEADLERVLARDYPPEHCAHLKAVLARYGSESWQREALRVRMACLKCAGGDARQLERYIAVACNDYRDVLAYAEYPAYMKAGSDEEKAAAMRSDWAQLQEWLAQK
;
A
#
# COMPACT_ATOMS: atom_id res chain seq x y z
N MET A 1 7.62 20.42 -29.38
CA MET A 1 8.32 19.20 -28.95
C MET A 1 7.76 18.82 -27.59
N THR A 2 6.66 18.09 -27.57
CA THR A 2 5.99 17.67 -26.34
C THR A 2 6.76 16.49 -25.77
N LEU A 3 7.31 16.62 -24.57
CA LEU A 3 7.85 15.48 -23.83
C LEU A 3 6.66 14.58 -23.48
N ILE A 4 6.39 13.59 -24.32
CA ILE A 4 5.49 12.49 -24.00
C ILE A 4 6.21 11.70 -22.91
N GLY A 5 5.82 11.93 -21.65
CA GLY A 5 6.24 11.09 -20.54
C GLY A 5 5.99 9.63 -20.89
N ASN A 6 6.95 8.76 -20.57
CA ASN A 6 6.91 7.35 -20.92
C ASN A 6 5.54 6.72 -20.52
N PRO A 7 4.68 6.32 -21.48
CA PRO A 7 3.34 5.78 -21.19
C PRO A 7 3.36 4.43 -20.46
N MET A 8 4.56 3.89 -20.18
CA MET A 8 4.82 2.61 -19.52
C MET A 8 5.35 2.75 -18.08
N ALA A 9 5.42 3.95 -17.52
CA ALA A 9 5.86 4.13 -16.13
C ALA A 9 4.71 3.81 -15.17
N GLN A 10 4.88 2.77 -14.36
CA GLN A 10 3.90 2.39 -13.34
C GLN A 10 3.81 3.51 -12.28
N PRO A 11 2.60 4.00 -11.95
CA PRO A 11 2.44 5.06 -10.97
C PRO A 11 2.85 4.58 -9.58
N ILE A 12 3.48 5.49 -8.82
CA ILE A 12 3.82 5.29 -7.41
C ILE A 12 2.84 6.14 -6.59
N PRO A 13 2.11 5.56 -5.64
CA PRO A 13 1.18 6.34 -4.83
C PRO A 13 1.92 7.24 -3.85
N THR A 14 1.42 8.46 -3.71
CA THR A 14 1.81 9.38 -2.64
C THR A 14 0.65 9.47 -1.66
N PHE A 15 0.94 9.26 -0.38
CA PHE A 15 -0.05 9.35 0.69
C PHE A 15 0.29 10.49 1.64
N THR A 16 -0.71 10.96 2.38
CA THR A 16 -0.56 11.90 3.49
C THR A 16 -0.83 11.21 4.82
N GLU A 17 -0.37 11.78 5.93
CA GLU A 17 -0.74 11.27 7.26
C GLU A 17 -2.26 11.32 7.47
N ALA A 18 -2.94 12.31 6.87
CA ALA A 18 -4.40 12.40 6.91
C ALA A 18 -5.08 11.21 6.19
N ASP A 19 -4.48 10.65 5.14
CA ASP A 19 -4.99 9.43 4.52
C ASP A 19 -4.86 8.23 5.45
N LEU A 20 -3.73 8.10 6.16
CA LEU A 20 -3.52 7.04 7.14
C LEU A 20 -4.55 7.12 8.28
N GLU A 21 -4.74 8.31 8.84
CA GLU A 21 -5.72 8.58 9.89
C GLU A 21 -7.15 8.25 9.43
N ARG A 22 -7.50 8.66 8.21
CA ARG A 22 -8.82 8.39 7.62
C ARG A 22 -9.05 6.91 7.40
N VAL A 23 -8.07 6.18 6.85
CA VAL A 23 -8.18 4.73 6.62
C VAL A 23 -8.29 3.96 7.94
N LEU A 24 -7.51 4.34 8.96
CA LEU A 24 -7.64 3.75 10.30
C LEU A 24 -9.04 3.94 10.88
N ALA A 25 -9.57 5.16 10.82
CA ALA A 25 -10.91 5.47 11.34
C ALA A 25 -12.03 4.80 10.54
N ARG A 26 -11.83 4.57 9.23
CA ARG A 26 -12.79 3.91 8.35
C ARG A 26 -12.85 2.40 8.58
N ASP A 27 -11.69 1.75 8.67
CA ASP A 27 -11.59 0.29 8.57
C ASP A 27 -11.52 -0.42 9.93
N TYR A 28 -11.28 0.31 11.03
CA TYR A 28 -11.06 -0.27 12.35
C TYR A 28 -11.93 0.36 13.44
N PRO A 29 -12.28 -0.41 14.49
CA PRO A 29 -12.96 0.14 15.66
C PRO A 29 -12.13 1.25 16.34
N PRO A 30 -12.74 2.39 16.74
CA PRO A 30 -12.03 3.51 17.35
C PRO A 30 -11.16 3.15 18.55
N GLU A 31 -11.59 2.18 19.36
CA GLU A 31 -10.87 1.68 20.53
C GLU A 31 -9.56 0.96 20.18
N HIS A 32 -9.42 0.47 18.94
CA HIS A 32 -8.20 -0.18 18.45
C HIS A 32 -7.24 0.80 17.79
N CYS A 33 -7.70 1.97 17.33
CA CYS A 33 -6.89 2.89 16.52
C CYS A 33 -5.59 3.32 17.21
N ALA A 34 -5.60 3.57 18.52
CA ALA A 34 -4.39 3.94 19.26
C ALA A 34 -3.32 2.82 19.24
N HIS A 35 -3.74 1.57 19.47
CA HIS A 35 -2.86 0.40 19.38
C HIS A 35 -2.33 0.20 17.96
N LEU A 36 -3.21 0.28 16.95
CA LEU A 36 -2.83 0.05 15.56
C LEU A 36 -1.87 1.12 15.03
N LYS A 37 -1.97 2.36 15.50
CA LYS A 37 -0.95 3.40 15.23
C LYS A 37 0.42 3.01 15.79
N ALA A 38 0.47 2.49 17.02
CA ALA A 38 1.72 2.01 17.60
C ALA A 38 2.28 0.81 16.81
N VAL A 39 1.42 -0.09 16.32
CA VAL A 39 1.81 -1.19 15.43
C VAL A 39 2.40 -0.66 14.12
N LEU A 40 1.73 0.26 13.43
CA LEU A 40 2.21 0.87 12.18
C LEU A 40 3.56 1.60 12.37
N ALA A 41 3.75 2.26 13.52
CA ALA A 41 4.98 2.97 13.84
C ALA A 41 6.22 2.06 13.97
N ARG A 42 6.04 0.72 14.09
CA ARG A 42 7.13 -0.24 14.11
C ARG A 42 7.88 -0.34 12.78
N TYR A 43 7.24 0.01 11.66
CA TYR A 43 7.92 0.10 10.37
C TYR A 43 8.42 1.54 10.14
N GLY A 44 9.66 1.67 9.67
CA GLY A 44 10.37 2.94 9.49
C GLY A 44 11.30 3.32 10.64
N SER A 45 11.59 2.40 11.57
CA SER A 45 12.52 2.62 12.68
C SER A 45 13.97 2.31 12.32
N GLU A 46 14.18 1.46 11.32
CA GLU A 46 15.52 1.06 10.86
C GLU A 46 15.99 1.91 9.68
N SER A 47 17.31 2.16 9.58
CA SER A 47 17.91 3.01 8.55
C SER A 47 17.72 2.52 7.12
N TRP A 48 17.47 1.22 6.94
CA TRP A 48 17.23 0.57 5.65
C TRP A 48 15.75 0.54 5.27
N GLN A 49 14.84 0.80 6.21
CA GLN A 49 13.40 0.85 5.96
C GLN A 49 13.04 2.16 5.29
N ARG A 50 12.67 2.08 4.00
CA ARG A 50 12.35 3.26 3.18
C ARG A 50 10.84 3.43 3.06
N GLU A 51 10.45 4.62 2.63
CA GLU A 51 9.07 4.91 2.20
C GLU A 51 8.03 4.60 3.30
N ALA A 52 8.35 4.95 4.55
CA ALA A 52 7.61 4.55 5.75
C ALA A 52 6.09 4.67 5.60
N LEU A 53 5.61 5.83 5.15
CA LEU A 53 4.17 6.07 4.99
C LEU A 53 3.55 5.19 3.88
N ARG A 54 4.22 5.04 2.73
CA ARG A 54 3.74 4.19 1.62
C ARG A 54 3.62 2.73 2.06
N VAL A 55 4.62 2.21 2.77
CA VAL A 55 4.61 0.83 3.28
C VAL A 55 3.55 0.64 4.37
N ARG A 56 3.39 1.60 5.28
CA ARG A 56 2.31 1.56 6.30
C ARG A 56 0.92 1.52 5.65
N MET A 57 0.70 2.34 4.61
CA MET A 57 -0.55 2.33 3.84
C MET A 57 -0.76 1.02 3.08
N ALA A 58 0.30 0.45 2.50
CA ALA A 58 0.27 -0.88 1.89
C ALA A 58 -0.11 -1.97 2.90
N CYS A 59 0.43 -1.92 4.12
CA CYS A 59 0.04 -2.84 5.20
C CYS A 59 -1.45 -2.71 5.55
N LEU A 60 -1.98 -1.49 5.64
CA LEU A 60 -3.41 -1.24 5.89
C LEU A 60 -4.29 -1.82 4.78
N LYS A 61 -3.95 -1.58 3.51
CA LYS A 61 -4.68 -2.13 2.36
C LYS A 61 -4.70 -3.66 2.40
N CYS A 62 -3.54 -4.28 2.63
CA CYS A 62 -3.42 -5.74 2.69
C CYS A 62 -4.16 -6.35 3.87
N ALA A 63 -4.20 -5.66 5.01
CA ALA A 63 -4.89 -6.12 6.21
C ALA A 63 -6.42 -6.07 6.10
N GLY A 64 -6.97 -5.16 5.28
CA GLY A 64 -8.40 -5.11 4.97
C GLY A 64 -9.30 -4.95 6.21
N GLY A 65 -8.88 -4.18 7.21
CA GLY A 65 -9.63 -3.96 8.46
C GLY A 65 -9.40 -5.02 9.55
N ASP A 66 -8.59 -6.06 9.29
CA ASP A 66 -8.25 -7.07 10.30
C ASP A 66 -6.97 -6.67 11.06
N ALA A 67 -7.13 -6.35 12.35
CA ALA A 67 -6.03 -5.94 13.23
C ALA A 67 -4.90 -6.98 13.34
N ARG A 68 -5.24 -8.28 13.35
CA ARG A 68 -4.24 -9.36 13.42
C ARG A 68 -3.49 -9.48 12.09
N GLN A 69 -4.17 -9.27 10.97
CA GLN A 69 -3.51 -9.21 9.67
C GLN A 69 -2.60 -7.98 9.57
N LEU A 70 -2.99 -6.84 10.12
CA LEU A 70 -2.14 -5.64 10.13
C LEU A 70 -0.83 -5.91 10.86
N GLU A 71 -0.87 -6.53 12.03
CA GLU A 71 0.34 -6.92 12.78
C GLU A 71 1.23 -7.87 11.97
N ARG A 72 0.64 -8.82 11.24
CA ARG A 72 1.39 -9.74 10.35
C ARG A 72 2.03 -9.00 9.19
N TYR A 73 1.31 -8.13 8.50
CA TYR A 73 1.87 -7.38 7.37
C TYR A 73 2.96 -6.40 7.80
N ILE A 74 2.86 -5.82 9.00
CA ILE A 74 3.96 -5.03 9.56
C ILE A 74 5.18 -5.90 9.86
N ALA A 75 5.01 -7.11 10.39
CA ALA A 75 6.12 -8.03 10.58
C ALA A 75 6.79 -8.42 9.24
N VAL A 76 6.00 -8.66 8.19
CA VAL A 76 6.51 -8.90 6.83
C VAL A 76 7.27 -7.68 6.32
N ALA A 77 6.72 -6.47 6.46
CA ALA A 77 7.38 -5.25 6.04
C ALA A 77 8.72 -5.02 6.75
N CYS A 78 8.77 -5.30 8.06
CA CYS A 78 10.00 -5.20 8.84
C CYS A 78 11.05 -6.26 8.48
N ASN A 79 10.72 -7.28 7.68
CA ASN A 79 11.66 -8.24 7.11
C ASN A 79 12.04 -7.86 5.67
N ASP A 80 11.04 -7.66 4.81
CA ASP A 80 11.21 -7.12 3.46
C ASP A 80 9.95 -6.33 3.04
N TYR A 81 10.05 -5.02 2.99
CA TYR A 81 8.93 -4.15 2.65
C TYR A 81 8.48 -4.28 1.19
N ARG A 82 9.34 -4.79 0.30
CA ARG A 82 9.03 -4.91 -1.13
C ARG A 82 7.95 -5.96 -1.37
N ASP A 83 7.89 -7.00 -0.55
CA ASP A 83 6.83 -8.02 -0.63
C ASP A 83 5.45 -7.41 -0.33
N VAL A 84 5.39 -6.52 0.66
CA VAL A 84 4.14 -5.84 1.02
C VAL A 84 3.74 -4.86 -0.08
N LEU A 85 4.69 -4.09 -0.62
CA LEU A 85 4.40 -3.18 -1.75
C LEU A 85 3.95 -3.96 -2.99
N ALA A 86 4.61 -5.07 -3.33
CA ALA A 86 4.25 -5.90 -4.47
C ALA A 86 2.83 -6.47 -4.34
N TYR A 87 2.47 -6.96 -3.15
CA TYR A 87 1.15 -7.52 -2.90
C TYR A 87 0.06 -6.44 -2.85
N ALA A 88 0.36 -5.27 -2.26
CA ALA A 88 -0.59 -4.18 -2.11
C ALA A 88 -0.83 -3.42 -3.42
N GLU A 89 0.24 -3.10 -4.16
CA GLU A 89 0.17 -2.14 -5.27
C GLU A 89 0.22 -2.79 -6.64
N TYR A 90 0.71 -4.04 -6.74
CA TYR A 90 0.97 -4.71 -8.02
C TYR A 90 0.39 -6.14 -8.13
N PRO A 91 -0.79 -6.48 -7.55
CA PRO A 91 -1.25 -7.86 -7.48
C PRO A 91 -1.62 -8.49 -8.83
N ALA A 92 -2.18 -7.73 -9.78
CA ALA A 92 -2.43 -8.23 -11.14
C ALA A 92 -1.12 -8.26 -11.94
N TYR A 93 -0.27 -7.24 -11.77
CA TYR A 93 1.00 -7.15 -12.49
C TYR A 93 1.92 -8.33 -12.18
N MET A 94 1.96 -8.76 -10.92
CA MET A 94 2.72 -9.94 -10.49
C MET A 94 2.23 -11.27 -11.08
N LYS A 95 1.03 -11.30 -11.67
CA LYS A 95 0.42 -12.49 -12.30
C LYS A 95 0.47 -12.47 -13.82
N ALA A 96 0.80 -11.34 -14.43
CA ALA A 96 0.84 -11.17 -15.87
C ALA A 96 2.02 -11.94 -16.50
N GLY A 97 1.74 -12.69 -17.57
CA GLY A 97 2.71 -13.49 -18.33
C GLY A 97 3.27 -12.79 -19.56
N SER A 98 2.55 -11.80 -20.12
CA SER A 98 2.99 -11.02 -21.29
C SER A 98 3.12 -9.52 -21.00
N ASP A 99 3.75 -8.78 -21.92
CA ASP A 99 3.90 -7.32 -21.79
C ASP A 99 2.56 -6.58 -21.99
N GLU A 100 1.67 -7.10 -22.84
CA GLU A 100 0.30 -6.58 -23.00
C GLU A 100 -0.50 -6.78 -21.72
N GLU A 101 -0.40 -7.95 -21.09
CA GLU A 101 -1.04 -8.25 -19.81
C GLU A 101 -0.50 -7.36 -18.69
N LYS A 102 0.81 -7.13 -18.65
CA LYS A 102 1.45 -6.20 -17.70
C LYS A 102 0.92 -4.78 -17.86
N ALA A 103 0.82 -4.27 -19.09
CA ALA A 103 0.28 -2.94 -19.35
C ALA A 103 -1.18 -2.80 -18.90
N ALA A 104 -2.00 -3.83 -19.11
CA ALA A 104 -3.38 -3.88 -18.60
C ALA A 104 -3.43 -3.96 -17.08
N ALA A 105 -2.58 -4.79 -16.47
CA ALA A 105 -2.48 -4.98 -15.04
C ALA A 105 -2.07 -3.69 -14.30
N MET A 106 -1.09 -2.94 -14.84
CA MET A 106 -0.69 -1.63 -14.28
C MET A 106 -1.90 -0.69 -14.12
N ARG A 107 -2.76 -0.61 -15.14
CA ARG A 107 -3.97 0.23 -15.09
C ARG A 107 -5.00 -0.30 -14.09
N SER A 108 -5.18 -1.61 -14.05
CA SER A 108 -6.12 -2.26 -13.13
C SER A 108 -5.72 -2.10 -11.66
N ASP A 109 -4.44 -2.35 -11.35
CA ASP A 109 -3.91 -2.24 -10.00
C ASP A 109 -3.97 -0.79 -9.48
N TRP A 110 -3.66 0.17 -10.36
CA TRP A 110 -3.82 1.59 -10.03
C TRP A 110 -5.28 1.97 -9.77
N ALA A 111 -6.20 1.54 -10.62
CA ALA A 111 -7.63 1.79 -10.43
C ALA A 111 -8.13 1.20 -9.10
N GLN A 112 -7.73 -0.04 -8.78
CA GLN A 112 -8.09 -0.70 -7.52
C GLN A 112 -7.55 0.08 -6.31
N LEU A 113 -6.31 0.57 -6.36
CA LEU A 113 -5.74 1.37 -5.29
C LEU A 113 -6.49 2.69 -5.09
N GLN A 114 -6.82 3.38 -6.18
CA GLN A 114 -7.59 4.63 -6.13
C GLN A 114 -8.99 4.41 -5.57
N GLU A 115 -9.66 3.33 -5.99
CA GLU A 115 -10.97 2.96 -5.47
C GLU A 115 -10.92 2.66 -3.97
N TRP A 116 -9.96 1.83 -3.53
CA TRP A 116 -9.75 1.54 -2.11
C TRP A 116 -9.49 2.83 -1.31
N LEU A 117 -8.70 3.76 -1.84
CA LEU A 117 -8.41 5.01 -1.15
C LEU A 117 -9.64 5.92 -1.06
N ALA A 118 -10.54 5.88 -2.04
CA ALA A 118 -11.74 6.72 -2.12
C ALA A 118 -12.97 6.15 -1.39
N GLN A 119 -12.93 4.89 -0.94
CA GLN A 119 -13.98 4.30 -0.11
C GLN A 119 -14.26 5.16 1.12
N LYS A 120 -15.56 5.37 1.39
CA LYS A 120 -16.09 6.18 2.49
C LYS A 120 -16.33 5.36 3.74
#